data_AF-V5GI41-F1
#
_entry.id   AF-V5GI41-F1
#
_cell.length_a   1.000
_cell.length_b   1.000
_cell.length_c   1.000
_cell.angle_alpha   90.00
_cell.angle_beta   90.00
_cell.angle_gamma   90.00
#
_symmetry.space_group_name_H-M   'P 1'
#
loop_
_entity.id
_entity.type
_entity.pdbx_description
1 polymer ?
#
loop_
_entity_poly.entity_id
_entity_poly.type
_entity_poly.pdbx_seq_one_letter_code
_entity_poly.pdbx_strand_id
1 'polypeptide(L)'
;MSLIKPTNDFILYKADFTLSLNDSDNPLHAITRMPNLLRTASHHSFFTLAVEVDRDTEQIVFSPYLMVIPGCTELVRSSLEAIEGFTSLVALQSEPGEPFSMPSNQVVAEFEQFDVNHQNRRFHLLGKVTNLSRLRGDESGWYWNFDLVDPRGCGVACYLYTDHPDHQSEGVEAPFVMEGDYALCVNVTPHGRNGVRISETSEFLVFN
;
A
#
# COMPACT_ATOMS: atom_id res chain seq x y z
N MET A 1 -27.22 20.38 -16.71
CA MET A 1 -25.90 20.23 -16.06
C MET A 1 -25.20 19.06 -16.72
N SER A 2 -24.13 19.33 -17.46
CA SER A 2 -23.36 18.29 -18.14
C SER A 2 -22.47 17.59 -17.10
N LEU A 3 -22.65 16.29 -16.92
CA LEU A 3 -21.67 15.45 -16.24
C LEU A 3 -20.37 15.52 -17.06
N ILE A 4 -19.31 16.00 -16.45
CA ILE A 4 -17.96 15.95 -17.04
C ILE A 4 -17.64 14.46 -17.22
N LYS A 5 -17.72 13.95 -18.45
CA LYS A 5 -17.11 12.66 -18.80
C LYS A 5 -15.59 12.84 -18.64
N PRO A 6 -14.88 11.95 -17.93
CA PRO A 6 -13.43 11.91 -18.01
C PRO A 6 -13.07 11.68 -19.49
N THR A 7 -12.22 12.53 -20.05
CA THR A 7 -11.70 12.35 -21.41
C THR A 7 -10.86 11.08 -21.47
N ASN A 8 -11.29 10.14 -22.31
CA ASN A 8 -10.75 8.79 -22.51
C ASN A 8 -9.41 8.77 -23.28
N ASP A 9 -8.35 9.42 -22.81
CA ASP A 9 -7.07 9.49 -23.54
C ASP A 9 -5.91 8.82 -22.78
N PHE A 10 -6.15 7.66 -22.17
CA PHE A 10 -5.09 6.87 -21.52
C PHE A 10 -5.25 5.36 -21.77
N ILE A 11 -4.13 4.65 -21.75
CA ILE A 11 -4.03 3.19 -21.76
C ILE A 11 -3.55 2.75 -20.38
N LEU A 12 -4.20 1.75 -19.81
CA LEU A 12 -3.84 1.16 -18.54
C LEU A 12 -2.75 0.12 -18.72
N TYR A 13 -1.75 0.21 -17.85
CA TYR A 13 -0.67 -0.74 -17.74
C TYR A 13 -0.59 -1.30 -16.34
N LYS A 14 -0.12 -2.54 -16.23
CA LYS A 14 0.40 -3.13 -15.00
C LYS A 14 1.92 -3.18 -15.13
N ALA A 15 2.64 -2.62 -14.17
CA ALA A 15 4.05 -2.91 -14.00
C ALA A 15 4.23 -3.89 -12.83
N ASP A 16 5.26 -4.72 -12.89
CA ASP A 16 5.61 -5.62 -11.80
C ASP A 16 7.04 -5.36 -11.34
N PHE A 17 7.22 -5.38 -10.03
CA PHE A 17 8.51 -5.26 -9.37
C PHE A 17 8.65 -6.40 -8.38
N THR A 18 9.75 -7.15 -8.44
CA THR A 18 10.05 -8.23 -7.51
C THR A 18 11.30 -7.85 -6.74
N LEU A 19 11.17 -7.74 -5.43
CA LEU A 19 12.24 -7.36 -4.51
C LEU A 19 12.42 -8.47 -3.47
N SER A 20 13.65 -8.62 -2.98
CA SER A 20 13.91 -9.50 -1.84
C SER A 20 13.43 -8.84 -0.54
N LEU A 21 13.01 -9.66 0.42
CA LEU A 21 12.68 -9.25 1.78
C LEU A 21 13.91 -9.24 2.70
N ASN A 22 15.13 -9.31 2.15
CA ASN A 22 16.36 -9.27 2.92
C ASN A 22 16.56 -7.90 3.62
N ASP A 23 17.00 -7.92 4.88
CA ASP A 23 17.16 -6.71 5.72
C ASP A 23 18.15 -5.66 5.17
N SER A 24 18.97 -6.01 4.16
CA SER A 24 19.99 -5.11 3.60
C SER A 24 19.47 -4.11 2.58
N ASP A 25 18.36 -4.42 1.89
CA ASP A 25 17.86 -3.64 0.76
C ASP A 25 16.41 -3.28 1.04
N ASN A 26 16.17 -2.17 1.77
CA ASN A 26 14.81 -1.74 2.13
C ASN A 26 13.96 -1.58 0.83
N PRO A 27 13.03 -2.50 0.55
CA PRO A 27 12.35 -2.55 -0.75
C PRO A 27 11.42 -1.35 -0.95
N LEU A 28 11.08 -0.62 0.12
CA LEU A 28 10.31 0.61 0.04
C LEU A 28 11.11 1.78 -0.59
N HIS A 29 12.44 1.76 -0.63
CA HIS A 29 13.19 2.79 -1.37
C HIS A 29 12.88 2.74 -2.87
N ALA A 30 12.69 1.54 -3.42
CA ALA A 30 12.25 1.38 -4.81
C ALA A 30 10.81 1.86 -5.00
N ILE A 31 9.91 1.53 -4.05
CA ILE A 31 8.48 1.93 -4.10
C ILE A 31 8.28 3.43 -3.95
N THR A 32 8.96 4.06 -2.99
CA THR A 32 8.90 5.51 -2.77
C THR A 32 9.53 6.30 -3.94
N ARG A 33 10.43 5.66 -4.71
CA ARG A 33 10.99 6.19 -5.96
C ARG A 33 10.17 5.84 -7.20
N MET A 34 9.11 5.03 -7.08
CA MET A 34 8.14 4.86 -8.16
C MET A 34 7.56 6.23 -8.51
N PRO A 35 7.48 6.59 -9.81
CA PRO A 35 7.50 8.00 -10.20
C PRO A 35 6.28 8.76 -9.66
N ASN A 36 6.44 9.53 -8.59
CA ASN A 36 5.41 10.41 -8.04
C ASN A 36 4.07 9.70 -7.73
N LEU A 37 4.05 8.93 -6.63
CA LEU A 37 2.82 8.48 -5.93
C LEU A 37 1.82 9.61 -5.61
N LEU A 38 2.20 10.88 -5.75
CA LEU A 38 1.37 12.07 -5.55
C LEU A 38 1.73 13.15 -6.59
N ARG A 39 0.98 13.21 -7.69
CA ARG A 39 0.96 14.33 -8.66
C ARG A 39 2.32 14.80 -9.23
N THR A 40 2.55 14.45 -10.49
CA THR A 40 2.80 15.49 -11.51
C THR A 40 2.06 15.13 -12.78
N ALA A 41 0.96 15.84 -13.01
CA ALA A 41 0.06 15.69 -14.15
C ALA A 41 0.71 16.14 -15.47
N SER A 42 1.61 15.33 -16.03
CA SER A 42 2.03 15.57 -17.42
C SER A 42 1.93 14.36 -18.34
N HIS A 43 2.18 13.12 -17.88
CA HIS A 43 2.25 11.97 -18.81
C HIS A 43 1.72 10.62 -18.30
N HIS A 44 1.53 10.42 -16.99
CA HIS A 44 0.97 9.20 -16.41
C HIS A 44 0.50 9.43 -14.95
N SER A 45 -0.32 8.53 -14.40
CA SER A 45 -0.76 8.58 -12.99
C SER A 45 -0.96 7.16 -12.42
N PHE A 46 -0.50 6.93 -11.19
CA PHE A 46 -0.79 5.69 -10.46
C PHE A 46 -2.27 5.63 -10.12
N PHE A 47 -2.84 4.45 -10.34
CA PHE A 47 -4.26 4.22 -10.19
C PHE A 47 -4.57 3.28 -9.02
N THR A 48 -3.72 2.28 -8.80
CA THR A 48 -3.72 1.41 -7.61
C THR A 48 -2.39 0.67 -7.56
N LEU A 49 -1.99 0.19 -6.38
CA LEU A 49 -0.89 -0.77 -6.21
C LEU A 49 -1.48 -2.08 -5.70
N ALA A 50 -0.99 -3.22 -6.17
CA ALA A 50 -1.23 -4.52 -5.57
C ALA A 50 0.08 -5.03 -4.96
N VAL A 51 -0.01 -5.74 -3.84
CA VAL A 51 1.15 -6.29 -3.12
C VAL A 51 0.92 -7.76 -2.88
N GLU A 52 1.89 -8.57 -3.30
CA GLU A 52 1.94 -10.00 -3.00
C GLU A 52 3.23 -10.29 -2.23
N VAL A 53 3.13 -11.02 -1.13
CA VAL A 53 4.27 -11.40 -0.29
C VAL A 53 4.42 -12.91 -0.39
N ASP A 54 5.58 -13.37 -0.84
CA ASP A 54 5.93 -14.79 -0.90
C ASP A 54 6.98 -15.08 0.18
N ARG A 55 6.55 -15.80 1.22
CA ARG A 55 7.40 -16.19 2.35
C ARG A 55 8.29 -17.39 2.03
N ASP A 56 7.92 -18.22 1.05
CA ASP A 56 8.71 -19.40 0.67
C ASP A 56 9.96 -18.96 -0.10
N THR A 57 9.85 -17.89 -0.88
CA THR A 57 10.96 -17.33 -1.66
C THR A 57 11.57 -16.06 -1.06
N GLU A 58 11.06 -15.58 0.08
CA GLU A 58 11.44 -14.33 0.73
C GLU A 58 11.40 -13.13 -0.24
N GLN A 59 10.32 -13.05 -1.01
CA GLN A 59 10.11 -12.01 -2.02
C GLN A 59 8.84 -11.23 -1.77
N ILE A 60 8.85 -10.00 -2.26
CA ILE A 60 7.68 -9.14 -2.33
C ILE A 60 7.51 -8.65 -3.76
N VAL A 61 6.29 -8.78 -4.27
CA VAL A 61 5.90 -8.31 -5.59
C VAL A 61 5.01 -7.08 -5.45
N PHE A 62 5.45 -5.99 -6.07
CA PHE A 62 4.69 -4.76 -6.19
C PHE A 62 4.17 -4.64 -7.61
N SER A 63 2.84 -4.55 -7.74
CA SER A 63 2.14 -4.52 -9.01
C SER A 63 1.37 -3.23 -9.18
N PRO A 64 2.02 -2.08 -9.49
CA PRO A 64 1.30 -0.85 -9.73
C PRO A 64 0.56 -0.85 -11.06
N TYR A 65 -0.62 -0.25 -11.04
CA TYR A 65 -1.46 0.02 -12.18
C TYR A 65 -1.32 1.49 -12.57
N LEU A 66 -1.04 1.73 -13.84
CA LEU A 66 -0.62 3.02 -14.38
C LEU A 66 -1.57 3.44 -15.49
N MET A 67 -2.13 4.65 -15.40
CA MET A 67 -2.74 5.32 -16.55
C MET A 67 -1.64 6.01 -17.34
N VAL A 68 -1.46 5.66 -18.61
CA VAL A 68 -0.39 6.18 -19.48
C VAL A 68 -0.99 6.87 -20.69
N ILE A 69 -0.55 8.11 -20.98
CA ILE A 69 -0.97 8.83 -22.19
C ILE A 69 -0.40 8.11 -23.42
N PRO A 70 -1.20 7.88 -24.49
CA PRO A 70 -0.71 7.31 -25.74
C PRO A 70 0.54 8.04 -26.26
N GLY A 71 1.55 7.27 -26.68
CA GLY A 71 2.84 7.81 -27.14
C GLY A 71 3.86 8.08 -26.03
N CYS A 72 3.49 7.98 -24.75
CA CYS A 72 4.42 8.13 -23.62
C CYS A 72 4.95 6.80 -23.06
N THR A 73 4.55 5.65 -23.63
CA THR A 73 4.86 4.32 -23.08
C THR A 73 6.35 4.08 -22.91
N GLU A 74 7.19 4.46 -23.89
CA GLU A 74 8.64 4.27 -23.79
C GLU A 74 9.26 5.12 -22.68
N LEU A 75 8.81 6.36 -22.51
CA LEU A 75 9.27 7.24 -21.43
C LEU A 75 8.91 6.66 -20.06
N VAL A 76 7.68 6.14 -19.92
CA VAL A 76 7.23 5.46 -18.70
C VAL A 76 8.06 4.21 -18.44
N ARG A 77 8.22 3.35 -19.44
CA ARG A 77 9.03 2.13 -19.34
C ARG A 77 10.45 2.44 -18.87
N SER A 78 11.15 3.38 -19.52
CA SER A 78 12.52 3.75 -19.11
C SER A 78 12.59 4.30 -17.68
N SER A 79 11.55 4.99 -17.23
CA SER A 79 11.47 5.47 -15.84
C SER A 79 11.29 4.32 -14.85
N LEU A 80 10.50 3.30 -15.22
CA LEU A 80 10.27 2.12 -14.39
C LEU A 80 11.50 1.20 -14.34
N GLU A 81 12.18 1.00 -15.47
CA GLU A 81 13.43 0.21 -15.55
C GLU A 81 14.58 0.79 -14.71
N ALA A 82 14.53 2.09 -14.39
CA ALA A 82 15.50 2.73 -13.51
C ALA A 82 15.25 2.45 -12.02
N ILE A 83 14.12 1.81 -11.68
CA ILE A 83 13.76 1.44 -10.32
C ILE A 83 14.15 -0.01 -10.10
N GLU A 84 14.78 -0.26 -8.97
CA GLU A 84 15.20 -1.59 -8.56
C GLU A 84 14.00 -2.56 -8.50
N GLY A 85 14.26 -3.80 -8.90
CA GLY A 85 13.25 -4.88 -8.89
C GLY A 85 12.30 -4.86 -10.08
N PHE A 86 12.34 -3.90 -11.01
CA PHE A 86 11.47 -3.90 -12.18
C PHE A 86 11.60 -5.20 -13.00
N THR A 87 10.48 -5.88 -13.25
CA THR A 87 10.44 -7.12 -14.01
C THR A 87 9.63 -7.01 -15.29
N SER A 88 8.52 -6.27 -15.28
CA SER A 88 7.66 -6.19 -16.47
C SER A 88 6.78 -4.95 -16.52
N LEU A 89 6.32 -4.63 -17.74
CA LEU A 89 5.27 -3.64 -18.02
C LEU A 89 4.35 -4.22 -19.10
N VAL A 90 3.08 -4.42 -18.75
CA VAL A 90 2.06 -5.07 -19.58
C VAL A 90 0.87 -4.13 -19.77
N ALA A 91 0.44 -3.95 -21.02
CA ALA A 91 -0.79 -3.21 -21.32
C ALA A 91 -2.01 -4.07 -20.93
N LEU A 92 -2.92 -3.51 -20.15
CA LEU A 92 -4.19 -4.13 -19.77
C LEU A 92 -5.33 -3.75 -20.73
N GLN A 93 -5.09 -2.75 -21.57
CA GLN A 93 -5.98 -2.29 -22.63
C GLN A 93 -5.20 -2.25 -23.94
N SER A 94 -5.88 -2.56 -25.03
CA SER A 94 -5.33 -2.42 -26.39
C SER A 94 -5.55 -1.01 -26.92
N GLU A 95 -6.67 -0.37 -26.54
CA GLU A 95 -7.05 0.97 -26.98
C GLU A 95 -7.52 1.85 -25.80
N PRO A 96 -7.35 3.19 -25.89
CA PRO A 96 -7.84 4.11 -24.87
C PRO A 96 -9.36 4.00 -24.65
N GLY A 97 -9.78 3.94 -23.39
CA GLY A 97 -11.20 3.91 -23.01
C GLY A 97 -11.87 2.53 -23.05
N GLU A 98 -11.14 1.45 -23.35
CA GLU A 98 -11.66 0.10 -23.16
C GLU A 98 -12.05 -0.16 -21.69
N PRO A 99 -13.16 -0.85 -21.40
CA PRO A 99 -13.50 -1.19 -20.03
C PRO A 99 -12.45 -2.16 -19.45
N PHE A 100 -12.11 -2.01 -18.17
CA PHE A 100 -11.22 -2.92 -17.47
C PHE A 100 -11.76 -3.19 -16.05
N SER A 101 -11.38 -4.36 -15.52
CA SER A 101 -11.69 -4.72 -14.14
C SER A 101 -10.59 -4.23 -13.21
N MET A 102 -10.96 -3.39 -12.25
CA MET A 102 -10.10 -3.03 -11.11
C MET A 102 -9.64 -4.29 -10.37
N PRO A 103 -8.37 -4.37 -9.91
CA PRO A 103 -7.93 -5.44 -9.03
C PRO A 103 -8.73 -5.42 -7.72
N SER A 104 -8.89 -6.60 -7.13
CA SER A 104 -9.74 -6.80 -5.95
C SER A 104 -9.18 -6.20 -4.66
N ASN A 105 -7.85 -6.05 -4.57
CA ASN A 105 -7.13 -5.58 -3.39
C ASN A 105 -6.35 -4.31 -3.75
N GLN A 106 -6.96 -3.15 -3.54
CA GLN A 106 -6.29 -1.87 -3.80
C GLN A 106 -5.38 -1.51 -2.62
N VAL A 107 -4.18 -1.01 -2.90
CA VAL A 107 -3.39 -0.25 -1.93
C VAL A 107 -3.92 1.18 -1.90
N VAL A 108 -4.22 1.68 -0.71
CA VAL A 108 -4.57 3.09 -0.51
C VAL A 108 -3.28 3.88 -0.33
N ALA A 109 -2.91 4.67 -1.35
CA ALA A 109 -1.71 5.51 -1.33
C ALA A 109 -1.95 6.91 -0.72
N GLU A 110 -3.21 7.35 -0.61
CA GLU A 110 -3.56 8.65 -0.03
C GLU A 110 -4.59 8.49 1.10
N PHE A 111 -4.22 8.88 2.32
CA PHE A 111 -5.14 8.76 3.45
C PHE A 111 -6.20 9.87 3.48
N GLU A 112 -6.01 10.98 2.76
CA GLU A 112 -7.01 12.07 2.67
C GLU A 112 -8.33 11.62 2.00
N GLN A 113 -8.27 10.60 1.14
CA GLN A 113 -9.44 10.04 0.45
C GLN A 113 -9.93 8.75 1.12
N PHE A 114 -9.33 8.38 2.24
CA PHE A 114 -9.58 7.11 2.90
C PHE A 114 -10.79 7.20 3.83
N ASP A 115 -11.96 6.88 3.29
CA ASP A 115 -13.14 6.59 4.11
C ASP A 115 -13.22 5.09 4.39
N VAL A 116 -12.78 4.72 5.60
CA VAL A 116 -12.82 3.36 6.16
C VAL A 116 -14.22 2.74 6.03
N ASN A 117 -15.29 3.53 6.15
CA ASN A 117 -16.68 3.05 6.13
C ASN A 117 -17.16 2.68 4.72
N HIS A 118 -16.46 3.14 3.68
CA HIS A 118 -16.74 2.78 2.29
C HIS A 118 -15.92 1.58 1.79
N GLN A 119 -14.98 1.10 2.59
CA GLN A 119 -14.16 -0.07 2.26
C GLN A 119 -14.84 -1.36 2.69
N ASN A 120 -15.73 -1.92 1.87
CA ASN A 120 -16.35 -3.23 2.14
C ASN A 120 -15.40 -4.43 1.91
N ARG A 121 -14.11 -4.19 1.69
CA ARG A 121 -13.11 -5.20 1.29
C ARG A 121 -11.80 -5.00 2.03
N ARG A 122 -10.94 -6.01 1.99
CA ARG A 122 -9.55 -5.91 2.46
C ARG A 122 -8.75 -5.01 1.50
N PHE A 123 -7.84 -4.25 2.07
CA PHE A 123 -6.95 -3.35 1.33
C PHE A 123 -5.58 -3.32 2.00
N HIS A 124 -4.66 -2.56 1.41
CA HIS A 124 -3.30 -2.41 1.93
C HIS A 124 -3.03 -0.95 2.32
N LEU A 125 -2.23 -0.73 3.35
CA LEU A 125 -1.78 0.58 3.79
C LEU A 125 -0.25 0.63 3.85
N LEU A 126 0.33 1.75 3.45
CA LEU A 126 1.74 2.04 3.59
C LEU A 126 1.89 3.42 4.21
N GLY A 127 2.69 3.54 5.27
CA GLY A 127 2.96 4.83 5.88
C GLY A 127 4.07 4.78 6.91
N LYS A 128 4.36 5.96 7.46
CA LYS A 128 5.30 6.12 8.56
C LYS A 128 4.59 5.90 9.89
N VAL A 129 5.16 5.07 10.76
CA VAL A 129 4.64 4.75 12.09
C VAL A 129 4.85 5.93 13.03
N THR A 130 3.77 6.36 13.68
CA THR A 130 3.74 7.41 14.69
C THR A 130 2.77 7.06 15.81
N ASN A 131 2.86 7.73 16.97
CA ASN A 131 1.96 7.54 18.11
C ASN A 131 1.87 6.08 18.56
N LEU A 132 3.00 5.37 18.57
CA LEU A 132 3.04 3.95 18.92
C LEU A 132 2.72 3.78 20.40
N SER A 133 1.66 3.02 20.67
CA SER A 133 1.24 2.69 22.02
C SER A 133 1.91 1.41 22.52
N ARG A 134 1.91 1.29 23.85
CA ARG A 134 2.19 0.02 24.51
C ARG A 134 0.97 -0.90 24.44
N LEU A 135 1.21 -2.20 24.55
CA LEU A 135 0.19 -3.25 24.45
C LEU A 135 -1.00 -2.98 25.39
N ARG A 136 -2.21 -3.12 24.84
CA ARG A 136 -3.49 -3.02 25.54
C ARG A 136 -4.35 -4.24 25.25
N GLY A 137 -5.27 -4.56 26.16
CA GLY A 137 -6.27 -5.61 25.97
C GLY A 137 -7.67 -5.02 25.85
N ASP A 138 -8.49 -5.63 25.00
CA ASP A 138 -9.94 -5.42 24.96
C ASP A 138 -10.70 -6.75 24.84
N GLU A 139 -12.01 -6.69 24.64
CA GLU A 139 -12.86 -7.88 24.45
C GLU A 139 -12.52 -8.70 23.18
N SER A 140 -11.79 -8.11 22.23
CA SER A 140 -11.37 -8.71 20.96
C SER A 140 -9.93 -9.26 20.97
N GLY A 141 -9.17 -9.05 22.06
CA GLY A 141 -7.83 -9.58 22.26
C GLY A 141 -6.82 -8.52 22.70
N TRP A 142 -5.53 -8.86 22.60
CA TRP A 142 -4.42 -7.96 22.89
C TRP A 142 -3.94 -7.29 21.61
N TYR A 143 -3.62 -6.00 21.68
CA TYR A 143 -3.15 -5.24 20.53
C TYR A 143 -2.19 -4.11 20.89
N TRP A 144 -1.35 -3.74 19.92
CA TRP A 144 -0.68 -2.45 19.86
C TRP A 144 -1.45 -1.51 18.94
N ASN A 145 -1.45 -0.21 19.23
CA ASN A 145 -2.02 0.78 18.33
C ASN A 145 -0.98 1.82 17.93
N PHE A 146 -1.06 2.28 16.70
CA PHE A 146 -0.21 3.33 16.14
C PHE A 146 -0.94 4.01 15.01
N ASP A 147 -0.45 5.16 14.54
CA ASP A 147 -0.92 5.80 13.34
C ASP A 147 0.08 5.57 12.20
N LEU A 148 -0.43 5.20 11.02
CA LEU A 148 0.33 5.31 9.78
C LEU A 148 0.07 6.69 9.19
N VAL A 149 1.14 7.42 8.86
CA VAL A 149 1.07 8.75 8.27
C VAL A 149 1.65 8.73 6.85
N ASP A 150 0.92 9.30 5.90
CA ASP A 150 1.38 9.46 4.51
C ASP A 150 2.32 10.67 4.36
N PRO A 151 3.00 10.85 3.22
CA PRO A 151 3.91 11.99 3.02
C PRO A 151 3.26 13.38 3.12
N ARG A 152 1.92 13.47 3.12
CA ARG A 152 1.14 14.71 3.23
C ARG A 152 0.76 15.01 4.68
N GLY A 153 1.04 14.10 5.61
CA GLY A 153 0.70 14.24 7.02
C GLY A 153 -0.71 13.77 7.36
N CYS A 154 -1.43 13.13 6.42
CA CYS A 154 -2.70 12.48 6.73
C CYS A 154 -2.42 11.15 7.42
N GLY A 155 -3.27 10.74 8.37
CA GLY A 155 -3.02 9.58 9.23
C GLY A 155 -4.21 8.61 9.32
N VAL A 156 -3.90 7.33 9.50
CA VAL A 156 -4.88 6.25 9.76
C VAL A 156 -4.49 5.50 11.02
N ALA A 157 -5.44 5.33 11.94
CA ALA A 157 -5.23 4.55 13.15
C ALA A 157 -5.19 3.05 12.83
N CYS A 158 -4.14 2.37 13.29
CA CYS A 158 -3.92 0.96 13.09
C CYS A 158 -3.96 0.21 14.43
N TYR A 159 -4.62 -0.95 14.44
CA TYR A 159 -4.76 -1.83 15.59
C TYR A 159 -4.17 -3.19 15.22
N LEU A 160 -2.97 -3.48 15.72
CA LEU A 160 -2.23 -4.71 15.48
C LEU A 160 -2.53 -5.73 16.58
N TYR A 161 -3.42 -6.67 16.28
CA TYR A 161 -3.82 -7.71 17.23
C TYR A 161 -2.82 -8.87 17.23
N THR A 162 -2.70 -9.54 18.38
CA THR A 162 -1.84 -10.73 18.57
C THR A 162 -2.62 -11.91 19.17
N ASP A 163 -2.33 -13.11 18.67
CA ASP A 163 -2.98 -14.36 19.06
C ASP A 163 -2.31 -15.07 20.24
N HIS A 164 -1.36 -14.42 20.92
CA HIS A 164 -0.72 -14.94 22.13
C HIS A 164 -1.28 -14.25 23.39
N PRO A 165 -2.47 -14.64 23.87
CA PRO A 165 -3.06 -14.12 25.10
C PRO A 165 -2.35 -14.66 26.35
N ASP A 166 -1.64 -15.78 26.24
CA ASP A 166 -0.96 -16.39 27.36
C ASP A 166 0.35 -15.64 27.62
N HIS A 167 0.40 -14.95 28.77
CA HIS A 167 1.55 -14.25 29.37
C HIS A 167 1.80 -12.79 28.99
N GLN A 168 0.92 -12.13 28.25
CA GLN A 168 1.10 -10.70 27.98
C GLN A 168 0.49 -9.82 29.09
N SER A 169 1.27 -8.83 29.54
CA SER A 169 0.86 -7.80 30.49
C SER A 169 0.61 -6.51 29.74
N GLU A 170 -0.37 -5.71 30.16
CA GLU A 170 -0.52 -4.34 29.64
C GLU A 170 0.82 -3.58 29.78
N GLY A 171 1.12 -2.74 28.80
CA GLY A 171 2.31 -1.89 28.85
C GLY A 171 3.56 -2.46 28.16
N VAL A 172 3.49 -3.65 27.55
CA VAL A 172 4.58 -4.22 26.76
C VAL A 172 4.80 -3.41 25.48
N GLU A 173 6.04 -3.05 25.19
CA GLU A 173 6.40 -2.36 23.93
C GLU A 173 6.36 -3.33 22.75
N ALA A 174 6.05 -2.84 21.56
CA ALA A 174 6.07 -3.67 20.36
C ALA A 174 7.54 -3.94 19.97
N PRO A 175 8.03 -5.20 20.04
CA PRO A 175 9.46 -5.47 19.87
C PRO A 175 9.95 -5.38 18.43
N PHE A 176 9.02 -5.25 17.46
CA PHE A 176 9.28 -5.34 16.03
C PHE A 176 8.93 -4.06 15.27
N VAL A 177 8.53 -2.98 15.96
CA VAL A 177 8.21 -1.69 15.34
C VAL A 177 8.53 -0.53 16.28
N MET A 178 9.08 0.54 15.74
CA MET A 178 9.42 1.77 16.43
C MET A 178 8.75 2.98 15.78
N GLU A 179 8.65 4.08 16.53
CA GLU A 179 8.25 5.35 15.93
C GLU A 179 9.30 5.81 14.92
N GLY A 180 8.83 6.23 13.74
CA GLY A 180 9.69 6.65 12.66
C GLY A 180 9.85 5.62 11.55
N ASP A 181 9.62 4.34 11.86
CA ASP A 181 9.69 3.24 10.90
C ASP A 181 8.65 3.43 9.79
N TYR A 182 8.92 2.85 8.63
CA TYR A 182 7.87 2.65 7.64
C TYR A 182 7.26 1.27 7.84
N ALA A 183 5.94 1.18 7.70
CA ALA A 183 5.25 -0.09 7.77
C ALA A 183 4.26 -0.26 6.61
N LEU A 184 4.25 -1.49 6.08
CA LEU A 184 3.31 -1.96 5.07
C LEU A 184 2.38 -2.97 5.73
N CYS A 185 1.09 -2.61 5.79
CA CYS A 185 0.04 -3.47 6.30
C CYS A 185 -0.76 -4.02 5.12
N VAL A 186 -0.68 -5.32 4.88
CA VAL A 186 -1.32 -6.00 3.75
C VAL A 186 -2.60 -6.66 4.22
N ASN A 187 -3.68 -6.56 3.44
CA ASN A 187 -4.96 -7.22 3.73
C ASN A 187 -5.57 -6.81 5.08
N VAL A 188 -5.51 -5.52 5.40
CA VAL A 188 -6.15 -4.97 6.59
C VAL A 188 -7.65 -4.85 6.41
N THR A 189 -8.38 -4.76 7.52
CA THR A 189 -9.84 -4.62 7.53
C THR A 189 -10.25 -3.33 8.23
N PRO A 190 -11.37 -2.69 7.82
CA PRO A 190 -11.96 -1.58 8.56
C PRO A 190 -12.17 -1.93 10.04
N HIS A 191 -11.87 -0.99 10.95
CA HIS A 191 -12.07 -1.15 12.37
C HIS A 191 -12.42 0.17 13.07
N GLY A 192 -13.57 0.22 13.73
CA GLY A 192 -14.08 1.47 14.30
C GLY A 192 -14.42 2.52 13.22
N ARG A 193 -14.55 3.80 13.61
CA ARG A 193 -14.99 4.85 12.67
C ARG A 193 -13.94 5.24 11.63
N ASN A 194 -12.66 5.24 12.00
CA ASN A 194 -11.54 5.74 11.18
C ASN A 194 -10.25 4.89 11.33
N GLY A 195 -10.38 3.64 11.77
CA GLY A 195 -9.23 2.78 12.04
C GLY A 195 -9.21 1.53 11.17
N VAL A 196 -8.11 0.79 11.25
CA VAL A 196 -7.98 -0.51 10.60
C VAL A 196 -7.46 -1.56 11.57
N ARG A 197 -7.99 -2.77 11.44
CA ARG A 197 -7.50 -3.94 12.15
C ARG A 197 -6.50 -4.69 11.27
N ILE A 198 -5.32 -4.91 11.84
CA ILE A 198 -4.29 -5.81 11.34
C ILE A 198 -4.43 -7.09 12.17
N SER A 199 -4.90 -8.15 11.52
CA SER A 199 -5.22 -9.44 12.14
C SER A 199 -4.22 -10.51 11.74
N GLU A 200 -4.40 -11.74 12.25
CA GLU A 200 -3.64 -12.93 11.82
C GLU A 200 -3.69 -13.20 10.30
N THR A 201 -4.74 -12.72 9.61
CA THR A 201 -4.88 -12.87 8.15
C THR A 201 -4.29 -11.71 7.36
N SER A 202 -3.69 -10.74 8.06
CA SER A 202 -3.01 -9.58 7.50
C SER A 202 -1.49 -9.81 7.58
N GLU A 203 -0.73 -9.25 6.64
CA GLU A 203 0.73 -9.18 6.81
C GLU A 203 1.10 -7.82 7.39
N PHE A 204 1.99 -7.83 8.37
CA PHE A 204 2.60 -6.62 8.91
C PHE A 204 4.09 -6.68 8.66
N LEU A 205 4.57 -5.76 7.81
CA LEU A 205 5.97 -5.64 7.47
C LEU A 205 6.47 -4.29 7.96
N VAL A 206 7.58 -4.29 8.69
CA VAL A 206 8.20 -3.10 9.27
C VAL A 206 9.58 -2.95 8.66
N PHE A 207 9.95 -1.73 8.34
CA PHE A 207 11.19 -1.40 7.66
C PHE A 207 11.86 -0.23 8.37
N ASN A 208 13.11 -0.43 8.77
CA ASN A 208 13.97 0.55 9.43
C ASN A 208 14.65 1.51 8.43
#